data_AF-A0AA52AKS1-F1
#
_entry.id   AF-A0AA52AKS1-F1
#
_cell.length_a   1.000
_cell.length_b   1.000
_cell.length_c   1.000
_cell.angle_alpha   90.00
_cell.angle_beta   90.00
_cell.angle_gamma   90.00
#
_symmetry.space_group_name_H-M   'P 1'
#
loop_
_entity.id
_entity.type
_entity.pdbx_description
1 polymer ?
#
loop_
_entity_poly.entity_id
_entity_poly.type
_entity_poly.pdbx_seq_one_letter_code
_entity_poly.pdbx_strand_id
1 'polypeptide(L)'
;MARAVNKAEAGGTAHLVAALAKALREQQQLTQEELGEKVGYTGSAISAMETCAQPASDKLRSLAEDARRDNVCVQVLPMDRGLRGTYAGDRGAMKLVETKDHEHLVYMEIEDQGILVSDPPEVSQLAHRYAKIRAQALSPDDSLSLIERLAGEER
;
A
#
# COMPACT_ATOMS: atom_id res chain seq x y z
N MET A 1 -19.24 -11.02 -3.45
CA MET A 1 -18.95 -11.70 -2.17
C MET A 1 -17.62 -11.26 -1.51
N ALA A 2 -16.91 -10.26 -2.07
CA ALA A 2 -15.64 -9.72 -1.55
C ALA A 2 -15.70 -9.13 -0.11
N ARG A 3 -16.87 -8.70 0.39
CA ARG A 3 -17.01 -8.22 1.78
C ARG A 3 -16.74 -9.29 2.85
N ALA A 4 -16.87 -10.58 2.51
CA ALA A 4 -16.76 -11.66 3.49
C ALA A 4 -15.32 -12.16 3.69
N VAL A 5 -14.49 -12.13 2.64
CA VAL A 5 -13.12 -12.67 2.69
C VAL A 5 -12.18 -11.77 3.49
N ASN A 6 -12.22 -10.45 3.27
CA ASN A 6 -11.42 -9.50 4.06
C ASN A 6 -11.80 -9.47 5.55
N LYS A 7 -13.04 -9.86 5.88
CA LYS A 7 -13.53 -9.93 7.26
C LYS A 7 -12.90 -11.11 8.05
N ALA A 8 -12.46 -12.16 7.37
CA ALA A 8 -11.99 -13.40 8.01
C ALA A 8 -10.51 -13.35 8.47
N GLU A 9 -9.70 -12.41 7.97
CA GLU A 9 -8.28 -12.28 8.36
C GLU A 9 -8.05 -11.42 9.62
N ALA A 10 -9.05 -10.63 10.05
CA ALA A 10 -8.90 -9.77 11.22
C ALA A 10 -8.92 -10.59 12.53
N GLY A 11 -7.91 -10.40 13.39
CA GLY A 11 -7.82 -11.08 14.69
C GLY A 11 -9.00 -10.77 15.63
N GLY A 12 -9.23 -11.62 16.64
CA GLY A 12 -10.36 -11.50 17.57
C GLY A 12 -10.44 -10.14 18.28
N THR A 13 -9.29 -9.54 18.61
CA THR A 13 -9.23 -8.19 19.20
C THR A 13 -9.74 -7.11 18.26
N ALA A 14 -9.41 -7.18 16.96
CA ALA A 14 -9.88 -6.20 15.97
C ALA A 14 -11.41 -6.23 15.85
N HIS A 15 -12.00 -7.44 15.82
CA HIS A 15 -13.45 -7.62 15.81
C HIS A 15 -14.13 -7.06 17.06
N LEU A 16 -13.55 -7.25 18.24
CA LEU A 16 -14.09 -6.70 19.49
C LEU A 16 -14.08 -5.16 19.47
N VAL A 17 -12.96 -4.57 19.07
CA VAL A 17 -12.82 -3.10 18.97
C VAL A 17 -13.81 -2.53 17.96
N ALA A 18 -13.96 -3.15 16.79
CA ALA A 18 -14.91 -2.74 15.76
C ALA A 18 -16.36 -2.78 16.26
N ALA A 19 -16.74 -3.86 16.96
CA ALA A 19 -18.08 -4.00 17.52
C ALA A 19 -18.37 -2.93 18.59
N LEU A 20 -17.42 -2.68 19.49
CA LEU A 20 -17.56 -1.65 20.53
C LEU A 20 -17.65 -0.24 19.92
N ALA A 21 -16.76 0.08 18.98
CA ALA A 21 -16.76 1.38 18.32
C ALA A 21 -18.08 1.65 17.59
N LYS A 22 -18.60 0.65 16.86
CA LYS A 22 -19.90 0.75 16.19
C LYS A 22 -21.05 0.96 17.18
N ALA A 23 -21.10 0.17 18.26
CA ALA A 23 -22.14 0.28 19.28
C ALA A 23 -22.14 1.67 19.95
N LEU A 24 -20.97 2.21 20.28
CA LEU A 24 -20.82 3.54 20.85
C LEU A 24 -21.24 4.66 19.88
N ARG A 25 -20.93 4.51 18.59
CA ARG A 25 -21.37 5.45 17.55
C ARG A 25 -22.89 5.49 17.45
N GLU A 26 -23.53 4.32 17.38
CA GLU A 26 -24.99 4.19 17.27
C GLU A 26 -25.70 4.68 18.54
N GLN A 27 -25.14 4.42 19.72
CA GLN A 27 -25.65 4.95 20.99
C GLN A 27 -25.67 6.49 21.02
N GLN A 28 -24.67 7.12 20.40
CA GLN A 28 -24.58 8.58 20.24
C GLN A 28 -25.33 9.11 19.01
N GLN A 29 -26.02 8.24 18.27
CA GLN A 29 -26.79 8.59 17.06
C GLN A 29 -25.96 9.26 15.97
N LEU A 30 -24.66 8.97 15.92
CA LEU A 30 -23.75 9.52 14.92
C LEU A 30 -23.75 8.65 13.66
N THR A 31 -23.71 9.27 12.49
CA THR A 31 -23.35 8.62 11.23
C THR A 31 -21.84 8.33 11.19
N GLN A 32 -21.41 7.46 10.26
CA GLN A 32 -19.98 7.18 10.06
C GLN A 32 -19.20 8.44 9.65
N GLU A 33 -19.83 9.34 8.89
CA GLU A 33 -19.25 10.62 8.47
C GLU A 33 -19.06 11.56 9.67
N GLU A 34 -20.09 11.78 10.48
CA GLU A 34 -20.02 12.66 11.66
C GLU A 34 -19.02 12.15 12.71
N LEU A 35 -18.93 10.82 12.91
CA LEU A 35 -17.90 10.27 13.78
C LEU A 35 -16.51 10.52 13.19
N GLY A 36 -16.34 10.29 11.89
CA GLY A 36 -15.08 10.53 11.18
C GLY A 36 -14.58 11.97 11.39
N GLU A 37 -15.43 12.96 11.15
CA GLU A 37 -15.09 14.37 11.36
C GLU A 37 -14.66 14.66 12.81
N LYS A 38 -15.36 14.10 13.79
CA LYS A 38 -15.01 14.26 15.22
C LYS A 38 -13.65 13.68 15.60
N VAL A 39 -13.21 12.60 14.95
CA VAL A 39 -11.95 11.92 15.29
C VAL A 39 -10.81 12.19 14.30
N GLY A 40 -11.03 13.03 13.28
CA GLY A 40 -10.03 13.37 12.27
C GLY A 40 -9.81 12.29 11.20
N TYR A 41 -10.83 11.49 10.89
CA TYR A 41 -10.80 10.43 9.88
C TYR A 41 -11.96 10.57 8.88
N THR A 42 -11.86 9.89 7.75
CA THR A 42 -12.97 9.86 6.78
C THR A 42 -14.06 8.87 7.23
N GLY A 43 -15.31 9.11 6.82
CA GLY A 43 -16.40 8.15 7.06
C GLY A 43 -16.13 6.77 6.46
N SER A 44 -15.40 6.70 5.33
CA SER A 44 -14.94 5.44 4.74
C SER A 44 -13.93 4.69 5.62
N ALA A 45 -13.05 5.40 6.34
CA ALA A 45 -12.12 4.79 7.30
C ALA A 45 -12.85 4.26 8.53
N ILE A 46 -13.86 4.99 9.03
CA ILE A 46 -14.76 4.51 10.09
C ILE A 46 -15.49 3.24 9.63
N SER A 47 -16.06 3.26 8.43
CA SER A 47 -16.72 2.11 7.82
C SER A 47 -15.79 0.90 7.71
N ALA A 48 -14.55 1.12 7.27
CA ALA A 48 -13.54 0.08 7.14
C ALA A 48 -13.20 -0.56 8.49
N MET A 49 -13.01 0.27 9.52
CA MET A 49 -12.74 -0.17 10.89
C MET A 49 -13.91 -0.97 11.45
N GLU A 50 -15.15 -0.45 11.36
CA GLU A 50 -16.35 -1.12 11.88
C GLU A 50 -16.65 -2.46 11.22
N THR A 51 -16.32 -2.58 9.94
CA THR A 51 -16.57 -3.81 9.17
C THR A 51 -15.40 -4.79 9.26
N CYS A 52 -14.27 -4.36 9.83
CA CYS A 52 -12.98 -5.04 9.71
C CYS A 52 -12.68 -5.43 8.25
N ALA A 53 -13.13 -4.61 7.30
CA ALA A 53 -13.01 -4.88 5.88
C ALA A 53 -12.66 -3.57 5.18
N GLN A 54 -11.56 -3.57 4.42
CA GLN A 54 -11.24 -2.41 3.62
C GLN A 54 -12.27 -2.30 2.47
N PRO A 55 -12.98 -1.16 2.31
CA PRO A 55 -13.82 -0.95 1.15
C PRO A 55 -12.96 -0.89 -0.12
N ALA A 56 -13.53 -1.37 -1.22
CA ALA A 56 -12.95 -1.27 -2.55
C ALA A 56 -12.51 0.19 -2.82
N SER A 57 -11.25 0.37 -3.20
CA SER A 57 -10.68 1.68 -3.51
C SER A 57 -10.53 1.82 -5.02
N ASP A 58 -11.08 2.88 -5.60
CA ASP A 58 -10.91 3.19 -7.03
C ASP A 58 -9.43 3.37 -7.40
N LYS A 59 -8.60 3.80 -6.43
CA LYS A 59 -7.16 3.88 -6.63
C LYS A 59 -6.51 2.50 -6.77
N LEU A 60 -6.98 1.50 -6.03
CA LEU A 60 -6.48 0.13 -6.15
C LEU A 60 -6.98 -0.53 -7.43
N ARG A 61 -8.20 -0.23 -7.89
CA ARG A 61 -8.69 -0.67 -9.21
C ARG A 61 -7.83 -0.13 -10.34
N SER A 62 -7.58 1.17 -10.36
CA SER A 62 -6.68 1.80 -11.33
C SER A 62 -5.27 1.20 -11.28
N LEU A 63 -4.76 0.88 -10.09
CA LEU A 63 -3.47 0.22 -9.95
C LEU A 63 -3.48 -1.22 -10.50
N ALA A 64 -4.57 -1.97 -10.30
CA ALA A 64 -4.75 -3.30 -10.88
C ALA A 64 -4.80 -3.24 -12.41
N GLU A 65 -5.51 -2.26 -12.98
CA GLU A 65 -5.53 -2.03 -14.43
C GLU A 65 -4.15 -1.70 -14.99
N ASP A 66 -3.38 -0.85 -14.31
CA ASP A 66 -2.00 -0.54 -14.72
C ASP A 66 -1.09 -1.78 -14.64
N ALA A 67 -1.25 -2.60 -13.59
CA ALA A 67 -0.47 -3.82 -13.39
C ALA A 67 -0.73 -4.91 -14.44
N ARG A 68 -1.83 -4.84 -15.20
CA ARG A 68 -2.13 -5.77 -16.32
C ARG A 68 -1.43 -5.41 -17.63
N ARG A 69 -0.77 -4.25 -17.71
CA ARG A 69 -0.12 -3.81 -18.96
C ARG A 69 1.25 -4.47 -19.11
N ASP A 70 1.56 -4.96 -20.31
CA ASP A 70 2.83 -5.66 -20.59
C ASP A 70 4.09 -4.81 -20.35
N ASN A 71 3.96 -3.48 -20.39
CA ASN A 71 5.05 -2.53 -20.16
C ASN A 71 5.12 -2.00 -18.72
N VAL A 72 4.31 -2.54 -17.80
CA VAL A 72 4.24 -2.11 -16.40
C VAL A 72 4.41 -3.32 -15.49
N CYS A 73 5.34 -3.23 -14.54
CA CYS A 73 5.52 -4.24 -13.51
C CYS A 73 5.24 -3.60 -12.16
N VAL A 74 4.15 -4.01 -11.51
CA VAL A 74 3.82 -3.58 -10.15
C VAL A 74 4.17 -4.69 -9.18
N GLN A 75 4.99 -4.37 -8.18
CA GLN A 75 5.33 -5.30 -7.12
C GLN A 75 5.06 -4.68 -5.75
N VAL A 76 4.48 -5.45 -4.86
CA VAL A 76 4.22 -5.06 -3.47
C VAL A 76 5.32 -5.64 -2.58
N LEU A 77 5.94 -4.81 -1.74
CA LEU A 77 6.86 -5.24 -0.70
C LEU A 77 6.10 -5.37 0.64
N PRO A 78 5.77 -6.60 1.09
CA PRO A 78 4.98 -6.78 2.31
C PRO A 78 5.73 -6.32 3.56
N MET A 79 5.04 -5.64 4.48
CA MET A 79 5.64 -5.09 5.70
C MET A 79 6.19 -6.18 6.65
N ASP A 80 5.64 -7.39 6.60
CA ASP A 80 6.07 -8.53 7.42
C ASP A 80 7.48 -9.01 7.06
N ARG A 81 8.02 -8.63 5.88
CA ARG A 81 9.43 -8.85 5.52
C ARG A 81 10.37 -8.25 6.56
N GLY A 82 9.99 -7.12 7.16
CA GLY A 82 10.74 -6.46 8.25
C GLY A 82 10.78 -7.25 9.56
N LEU A 83 9.86 -8.22 9.76
CA LEU A 83 9.87 -9.08 10.95
C LEU A 83 10.92 -10.19 10.86
N ARG A 84 11.39 -10.51 9.65
CA ARG A 84 12.33 -11.62 9.38
C ARG A 84 13.75 -11.13 9.04
N GLY A 85 13.98 -9.83 9.03
CA GLY A 85 15.28 -9.23 8.70
C GLY A 85 15.17 -7.77 8.27
N THR A 86 16.18 -7.28 7.56
CA THR A 86 16.21 -5.89 7.07
C THR A 86 15.14 -5.65 6.01
N TYR A 87 14.30 -4.64 6.23
CA TYR A 87 13.29 -4.19 5.26
C TYR A 87 13.93 -3.26 4.23
N ALA A 88 14.09 -3.70 2.98
CA ALA A 88 14.83 -2.91 1.98
C ALA A 88 14.15 -1.59 1.55
N GLY A 89 12.84 -1.47 1.82
CA GLY A 89 12.02 -0.30 1.49
C GLY A 89 12.04 0.82 2.54
N ASP A 90 12.83 0.70 3.61
CA ASP A 90 12.79 1.61 4.76
C ASP A 90 13.36 3.02 4.51
N ARG A 91 14.24 3.22 3.52
CA ARG A 91 14.90 4.52 3.27
C ARG A 91 14.17 5.44 2.28
N GLY A 92 12.84 5.50 2.36
CA GLY A 92 12.01 6.40 1.55
C GLY A 92 11.94 6.06 0.05
N ALA A 93 11.18 6.86 -0.69
CA ALA A 93 10.91 6.66 -2.11
C ALA A 93 12.11 7.05 -2.99
N MET A 94 12.26 6.38 -4.13
CA MET A 94 13.24 6.72 -5.16
C MET A 94 12.70 6.37 -6.54
N LYS A 95 13.16 7.08 -7.57
CA LYS A 95 12.88 6.81 -8.98
C LYS A 95 14.20 6.53 -9.68
N LEU A 96 14.43 5.27 -10.06
CA LEU A 96 15.56 4.89 -10.91
C LEU A 96 15.10 4.98 -12.36
N VAL A 97 15.86 5.71 -13.19
CA VAL A 97 15.54 5.98 -14.59
C VAL A 97 16.75 5.62 -15.44
N GLU A 98 16.50 4.99 -16.59
CA GLU A 98 17.50 4.78 -17.63
C GLU A 98 17.27 5.83 -18.74
N THR A 99 18.33 6.52 -19.15
CA THR A 99 18.28 7.50 -20.25
C THR A 99 18.32 6.79 -21.61
N LYS A 100 18.07 7.54 -22.69
CA LYS A 100 18.23 7.01 -24.06
C LYS A 100 19.67 6.60 -24.38
N ASP A 101 20.63 7.16 -23.66
CA ASP A 101 22.05 6.87 -23.80
C ASP A 101 22.50 5.73 -22.86
N HIS A 102 21.56 5.01 -22.26
CA HIS A 102 21.78 3.89 -21.32
C HIS A 102 22.49 4.29 -20.02
N GLU A 103 22.39 5.56 -19.62
CA GLU A 103 22.86 6.02 -18.33
C GLU A 103 21.77 5.84 -17.28
N HIS A 104 22.16 5.44 -16.07
CA HIS A 104 21.24 5.36 -14.94
C HIS A 104 21.27 6.67 -14.13
N LEU A 105 20.09 7.17 -13.79
CA LEU A 105 19.88 8.32 -12.92
C LEU A 105 18.93 7.95 -11.80
N VAL A 106 19.12 8.53 -10.61
CA VAL A 106 18.18 8.33 -9.50
C VAL A 106 17.66 9.66 -8.99
N TYR A 107 16.34 9.81 -8.96
CA TYR A 107 15.67 10.93 -8.34
C TYR A 107 15.07 10.51 -6.99
N MET A 108 15.28 11.33 -5.97
CA MET A 108 14.75 11.13 -4.62
C MET A 108 14.12 12.43 -4.13
N GLU A 109 13.00 12.33 -3.42
CA GLU A 109 12.43 13.44 -2.67
C GLU A 109 12.77 13.22 -1.20
N ILE A 110 13.56 14.13 -0.65
CA ILE A 110 14.00 14.12 0.73
C ILE A 110 13.51 15.43 1.35
N GLU A 111 12.54 15.30 2.25
CA GLU A 111 11.86 16.44 2.87
C GLU A 111 11.32 17.42 1.81
N ASP A 112 11.77 18.67 1.82
CA ASP A 112 11.33 19.72 0.89
C ASP A 112 12.25 19.85 -0.34
N GLN A 113 13.14 18.87 -0.58
CA GLN A 113 14.11 18.91 -1.67
C GLN A 113 14.00 17.69 -2.59
N GLY A 114 14.07 17.97 -3.90
CA GLY A 114 14.28 16.95 -4.94
C GLY A 114 15.76 16.86 -5.27
N ILE A 115 16.35 15.67 -5.13
CA ILE A 115 17.76 15.39 -5.45
C ILE A 115 17.83 14.48 -6.66
N LEU A 116 18.60 14.89 -7.67
CA LEU A 116 18.94 14.08 -8.83
C LEU A 116 20.39 13.60 -8.70
N VAL A 117 20.58 12.29 -8.60
CA VAL A 117 21.88 11.64 -8.49
C VAL A 117 22.27 11.08 -9.85
N SER A 118 23.43 11.54 -10.35
CA SER A 118 24.00 11.12 -11.64
C SER A 118 25.43 10.58 -11.54
N ASP A 119 26.08 10.69 -10.37
CA ASP A 119 27.43 10.15 -10.18
C ASP A 119 27.41 8.60 -10.22
N PRO A 120 28.14 7.92 -11.13
CA PRO A 120 27.99 6.48 -11.32
C PRO A 120 28.21 5.61 -10.07
N PRO A 121 29.19 5.89 -9.19
CA PRO A 121 29.32 5.20 -7.90
C PRO A 121 28.09 5.32 -7.00
N GLU A 122 27.49 6.51 -6.87
CA GLU A 122 26.30 6.73 -6.05
C GLU A 122 25.06 6.07 -6.66
N VAL A 123 24.86 6.23 -7.98
CA VAL A 123 23.79 5.57 -8.73
C VAL A 123 23.88 4.06 -8.58
N SER A 124 25.08 3.49 -8.64
CA SER A 124 25.29 2.04 -8.46
C SER A 124 24.79 1.57 -7.10
N GLN A 125 25.08 2.30 -6.01
CA GLN A 125 24.59 1.93 -4.68
C GLN A 125 23.05 1.97 -4.59
N LEU A 126 22.43 2.98 -5.20
CA LEU A 126 20.97 3.12 -5.24
C LEU A 126 20.32 2.03 -6.13
N ALA A 127 20.94 1.67 -7.24
CA ALA A 127 20.50 0.55 -8.07
C ALA A 127 20.57 -0.80 -7.32
N HIS A 128 21.61 -1.02 -6.49
CA HIS A 128 21.68 -2.19 -5.61
C HIS A 128 20.55 -2.19 -4.58
N ARG A 129 20.19 -1.03 -4.03
CA ARG A 129 19.03 -0.90 -3.14
C ARG A 129 17.74 -1.28 -3.87
N TYR A 130 17.52 -0.75 -5.07
CA TYR A 130 16.37 -1.13 -5.91
C TYR A 130 16.31 -2.65 -6.14
N ALA A 131 17.44 -3.28 -6.45
CA ALA A 131 17.51 -4.73 -6.63
C ALA A 131 17.10 -5.50 -5.36
N LYS A 132 17.52 -5.04 -4.17
CA LYS A 132 17.12 -5.64 -2.89
C LYS A 132 15.62 -5.47 -2.61
N ILE A 133 15.05 -4.30 -2.89
CA ILE A 133 13.60 -4.06 -2.77
C ILE A 133 12.85 -5.06 -3.66
N ARG A 134 13.24 -5.16 -4.93
CA ARG A 134 12.63 -6.08 -5.89
C ARG A 134 12.73 -7.55 -5.45
N ALA A 135 13.86 -7.95 -4.88
CA ALA A 135 14.09 -9.32 -4.41
C ALA A 135 13.25 -9.71 -3.18
N GLN A 136 12.89 -8.74 -2.32
CA GLN A 136 12.04 -8.98 -1.16
C GLN A 136 10.54 -8.85 -1.47
N ALA A 137 10.20 -8.14 -2.54
CA ALA A 137 8.83 -7.94 -2.98
C ALA A 137 8.18 -9.26 -3.44
N LEU A 138 6.85 -9.27 -3.44
CA LEU A 138 6.08 -10.34 -4.06
C LEU A 138 6.35 -10.41 -5.56
N SER A 139 6.07 -11.55 -6.19
CA SER A 139 6.09 -11.63 -7.65
C SER A 139 5.05 -10.66 -8.26
N PRO A 140 5.18 -10.30 -9.55
CA PRO A 140 4.18 -9.46 -10.21
C PRO A 140 2.76 -10.04 -10.13
N ASP A 141 2.62 -11.35 -10.33
CA ASP A 141 1.33 -12.06 -10.29
C ASP A 141 0.73 -12.09 -8.87
N ASP A 142 1.55 -12.36 -7.86
CA ASP A 142 1.12 -12.33 -6.45
C ASP A 142 0.76 -10.90 -6.01
N SER A 143 1.46 -9.90 -6.54
CA SER A 143 1.19 -8.49 -6.28
C SER A 143 -0.13 -8.06 -6.91
N LEU A 144 -0.38 -8.43 -8.16
CA LEU A 144 -1.66 -8.18 -8.84
C LEU A 144 -2.81 -8.83 -8.07
N SER A 145 -2.67 -10.12 -7.74
CA SER A 145 -3.67 -10.87 -6.96
C SER A 145 -3.98 -10.18 -5.63
N LEU A 146 -2.95 -9.71 -4.91
CA LEU A 146 -3.12 -8.95 -3.68
C LEU A 146 -3.86 -7.63 -3.92
N ILE A 147 -3.50 -6.88 -4.97
CA ILE A 147 -4.13 -5.59 -5.29
C ILE A 147 -5.61 -5.79 -5.66
N GLU A 148 -5.94 -6.79 -6.48
CA GLU A 148 -7.32 -7.11 -6.86
C GLU A 148 -8.19 -7.49 -5.67
N ARG A 149 -7.65 -8.30 -4.75
CA ARG A 149 -8.30 -8.66 -3.49
C ARG A 149 -8.58 -7.43 -2.63
N LEU A 150 -7.63 -6.51 -2.52
CA LEU A 150 -7.80 -5.24 -1.79
C LEU A 150 -8.73 -4.25 -2.52
N ALA A 151 -8.77 -4.31 -3.85
CA ALA A 151 -9.70 -3.55 -4.69
C ALA A 151 -11.13 -4.11 -4.66
N GLY A 152 -11.33 -5.29 -4.08
CA GLY A 152 -12.62 -5.97 -4.02
C GLY A 152 -13.08 -6.54 -5.37
N GLU A 153 -12.13 -6.80 -6.28
CA GLU A 153 -12.37 -7.35 -7.62
C GLU A 153 -12.28 -8.88 -7.69
N GLU A 154 -11.89 -9.53 -6.59
CA GLU A 154 -11.85 -10.98 -6.48
C GLU A 154 -13.28 -11.56 -6.66
N ARG A 155 -13.46 -12.34 -7.74
CA ARG A 155 -14.71 -13.03 -8.10
C ARG A 155 -14.94 -14.28 -7.25
#